data_AF-A0ABD7V270-F1
#
_entry.id   AF-A0ABD7V270-F1
#
_cell.length_a   1.000
_cell.length_b   1.000
_cell.length_c   1.000
_cell.angle_alpha   90.00
_cell.angle_beta   90.00
_cell.angle_gamma   90.00
#
_symmetry.space_group_name_H-M   'P 1'
#
loop_
_entity.id
_entity.type
_entity.pdbx_description
1 polymer ?
#
loop_
_entity_poly.entity_id
_entity_poly.type
_entity_poly.pdbx_seq_one_letter_code
_entity_poly.pdbx_strand_id
1 'polypeptide(L)'
;MPGRESDPRAGPGPGIIAVMRRMDAVELPVTALDEFLESAAFAEMLDVDAERSAPRGPATRRAEIVDVLRAVDAHAGRRFVDRERAGEAIIGGLRGGGFGVRPTVVDAVLDLLRPVGVPVPGPPKPVPLEVQTVLGVYVYALVDPRDSSVFYVGAGRGNRIRHQTGAALAGAVPDPSEVIGQGDSPEVLEATLDRIGDIDADGFGVEHWVLRYGAAGVESVEETADFAARFAGDLAGLSGLELINAPDLAGTVDDVPIPLDELILRHAAPLAPALPELCVLVKVDDAARPGASADQIYEWSRSGWRAGPHRTVPDLPVLVFAEDIVRAVHRVDFWETYRDEDGNLDPKRWVYTGRPDPELEERFVGTSLREVRERRGGKWNPTGWHPYGQV
;
A
#
# COMPACT_ATOMS: atom_id res chain seq x y z
N MET A 1 17.82 5.70 57.26
CA MET A 1 17.91 4.34 56.69
C MET A 1 16.74 3.54 57.26
N PRO A 2 15.60 3.59 56.56
CA PRO A 2 15.12 2.42 55.82
C PRO A 2 14.86 2.82 54.36
N GLY A 3 15.26 2.04 53.35
CA GLY A 3 14.60 0.80 52.97
C GLY A 3 13.57 1.10 51.88
N ARG A 4 14.04 1.54 50.70
CA ARG A 4 13.18 1.75 49.52
C ARG A 4 12.78 0.37 48.99
N GLU A 5 11.54 0.02 49.26
CA GLU A 5 10.84 -1.11 48.64
C GLU A 5 10.60 -0.76 47.17
N SER A 6 11.33 -1.43 46.29
CA SER A 6 11.19 -1.34 44.84
C SER A 6 9.93 -2.08 44.40
N ASP A 7 8.92 -1.33 43.96
CA ASP A 7 7.70 -1.84 43.33
C ASP A 7 8.03 -2.54 41.98
N PRO A 8 7.76 -3.85 41.81
CA PRO A 8 8.06 -4.59 40.59
C PRO A 8 6.83 -4.66 39.65
N ARG A 9 6.18 -3.52 39.38
CA ARG A 9 5.08 -3.43 38.40
C ARG A 9 5.32 -2.41 37.27
N ALA A 10 6.58 -2.23 36.89
CA ALA A 10 6.88 -1.71 35.55
C ALA A 10 6.94 -2.88 34.57
N GLY A 11 5.77 -3.36 34.14
CA GLY A 11 5.67 -4.17 32.93
C GLY A 11 6.15 -3.33 31.73
N PRO A 12 6.67 -3.96 30.66
CA PRO A 12 7.05 -3.22 29.46
C PRO A 12 5.83 -2.44 28.97
N GLY A 13 5.98 -1.14 28.76
CA GLY A 13 4.90 -0.28 28.26
C GLY A 13 4.30 -0.87 26.98
N PRO A 14 3.01 -0.60 26.70
CA PRO A 14 2.41 -1.09 25.47
C PRO A 14 3.26 -0.55 24.31
N GLY A 15 3.84 -1.45 23.54
CA GLY A 15 4.62 -1.13 22.35
C GLY A 15 3.69 -0.43 21.37
N ILE A 16 3.71 0.89 21.42
CA ILE A 16 2.95 1.80 20.56
C ILE A 16 3.39 1.51 19.11
N ILE A 17 2.42 1.05 18.32
CA ILE A 17 2.35 1.19 16.85
C ILE A 17 3.51 0.53 16.09
N ALA A 18 3.53 -0.80 16.10
CA ALA A 18 4.28 -1.60 15.13
C ALA A 18 3.34 -2.52 14.33
N VAL A 19 2.05 -2.19 14.23
CA VAL A 19 1.06 -3.07 13.60
C VAL A 19 1.21 -3.09 12.08
N MET A 20 1.78 -2.05 11.46
CA MET A 20 1.87 -1.98 10.00
C MET A 20 3.05 -1.11 9.53
N ARG A 21 4.28 -1.50 9.87
CA ARG A 21 5.40 -0.93 9.11
C ARG A 21 5.30 -1.49 7.69
N ARG A 22 4.77 -0.70 6.77
CA ARG A 22 5.18 -0.81 5.37
C ARG A 22 6.51 -0.10 5.24
N MET A 23 7.41 -0.65 4.45
CA MET A 23 8.62 0.06 4.06
C MET A 23 8.38 0.76 2.73
N ASP A 24 9.05 1.89 2.55
CA ASP A 24 9.09 2.57 1.27
C ASP A 24 9.91 1.72 0.31
N ALA A 25 9.31 1.38 -0.81
CA ALA A 25 9.90 0.71 -1.95
C ALA A 25 9.58 1.51 -3.21
N VAL A 26 10.10 1.08 -4.35
CA VAL A 26 9.77 1.66 -5.64
C VAL A 26 9.19 0.62 -6.57
N GLU A 27 8.21 1.01 -7.37
CA GLU A 27 7.60 0.19 -8.41
C GLU A 27 7.88 0.81 -9.77
N LEU A 28 8.23 -0.03 -10.75
CA LEU A 28 8.13 0.36 -12.15
C LEU A 28 6.71 0.03 -12.61
N PRO A 29 5.84 1.02 -12.90
CA PRO A 29 4.43 0.74 -13.18
C PRO A 29 4.26 -0.11 -14.44
N VAL A 30 3.14 -0.84 -14.54
CA VAL A 30 2.81 -1.62 -15.74
C VAL A 30 2.72 -0.76 -17.01
N THR A 31 2.41 0.54 -16.86
CA THR A 31 2.36 1.55 -17.93
C THR A 31 3.72 2.18 -18.25
N ALA A 32 4.80 1.77 -17.59
CA ALA A 32 6.11 2.41 -17.73
C ALA A 32 6.63 2.42 -19.17
N LEU A 33 6.35 1.39 -19.96
CA LEU A 33 6.75 1.35 -21.36
C LEU A 33 6.06 2.45 -22.17
N ASP A 34 4.74 2.59 -22.02
CA ASP A 34 3.97 3.61 -22.73
C ASP A 34 4.40 5.02 -22.31
N GLU A 35 4.58 5.24 -21.00
CA GLU A 35 5.07 6.52 -20.46
C GLU A 35 6.48 6.85 -20.96
N PHE A 36 7.36 5.85 -21.06
CA PHE A 36 8.70 6.03 -21.61
C PHE A 36 8.66 6.41 -23.10
N LEU A 37 7.81 5.76 -23.89
CA LEU A 37 7.64 6.03 -25.32
C LEU A 37 7.12 7.46 -25.58
N GLU A 38 6.37 8.04 -24.65
CA GLU A 38 5.88 9.43 -24.71
C GLU A 38 6.90 10.46 -24.18
N SER A 39 8.01 10.00 -23.60
CA SER A 39 8.99 10.88 -22.95
C SER A 39 9.82 11.69 -23.95
N ALA A 40 10.26 12.88 -23.52
CA ALA A 40 11.21 13.70 -24.27
C ALA A 40 12.55 12.98 -24.50
N ALA A 41 12.97 12.13 -23.55
CA ALA A 41 14.18 11.34 -23.67
C ALA A 41 14.09 10.34 -24.83
N PHE A 42 12.95 9.63 -24.98
CA PHE A 42 12.76 8.73 -26.11
C PHE A 42 12.69 9.47 -27.44
N ALA A 43 12.04 10.64 -27.48
CA ALA A 43 12.04 11.49 -28.68
C ALA A 43 13.47 11.90 -29.08
N GLU A 44 14.34 12.25 -28.12
CA GLU A 44 15.76 12.54 -28.37
C GLU A 44 16.53 11.28 -28.84
N MET A 45 16.14 10.08 -28.40
CA MET A 45 16.74 8.85 -28.91
C MET A 45 16.46 8.62 -30.41
N LEU A 46 15.33 9.12 -30.91
CA LEU A 46 14.91 9.00 -32.31
C LEU A 46 15.40 10.14 -33.22
N ASP A 47 15.97 11.21 -32.66
CA ASP A 47 16.39 12.38 -33.44
C ASP A 47 17.55 12.07 -34.41
N VAL A 48 17.24 12.25 -35.71
CA VAL A 48 18.12 11.97 -36.85
C VAL A 48 19.20 13.04 -37.02
N ASP A 49 18.98 14.27 -36.57
CA ASP A 49 20.01 15.32 -36.62
C ASP A 49 21.06 15.11 -35.52
N ALA A 50 20.63 14.56 -34.37
CA ALA A 50 21.52 13.99 -33.38
C ALA A 50 22.24 12.72 -33.90
N GLU A 51 21.69 11.97 -34.87
CA GLU A 51 22.40 10.81 -35.49
C GLU A 51 23.60 11.24 -36.32
N ARG A 52 23.52 12.38 -37.00
CA ARG A 52 24.59 12.85 -37.89
C ARG A 52 25.76 13.52 -37.17
N SER A 53 25.52 14.03 -35.96
CA SER A 53 26.51 14.79 -35.17
C SER A 53 27.10 14.01 -33.99
N ALA A 54 26.61 12.80 -33.70
CA ALA A 54 27.03 12.02 -32.54
C ALA A 54 28.22 11.07 -32.85
N PRO A 55 29.07 10.78 -31.85
CA PRO A 55 30.18 9.83 -31.99
C PRO A 55 29.75 8.36 -32.15
N ARG A 56 28.47 8.03 -31.89
CA ARG A 56 27.91 6.67 -31.98
C ARG A 56 27.27 6.46 -33.36
N GLY A 57 27.63 5.36 -34.04
CA GLY A 57 27.01 5.00 -35.32
C GLY A 57 25.54 4.59 -35.18
N PRO A 58 24.76 4.59 -36.28
CA PRO A 58 23.32 4.31 -36.26
C PRO A 58 22.94 2.94 -35.66
N ALA A 59 23.78 1.92 -35.88
CA ALA A 59 23.55 0.57 -35.35
C ALA A 59 23.63 0.52 -33.81
N THR A 60 24.57 1.26 -33.21
CA THR A 60 24.73 1.36 -31.75
C THR A 60 23.53 2.04 -31.11
N ARG A 61 22.98 3.07 -31.76
CA ARG A 61 21.79 3.77 -31.26
C ARG A 61 20.54 2.88 -31.30
N ARG A 62 20.35 2.13 -32.39
CA ARG A 62 19.27 1.15 -32.48
C ARG A 62 19.40 0.05 -31.42
N ALA A 63 20.63 -0.40 -31.16
CA ALA A 63 20.89 -1.36 -30.09
C ALA A 63 20.56 -0.77 -28.71
N GLU A 64 20.93 0.49 -28.43
CA GLU A 64 20.54 1.21 -27.21
C GLU A 64 19.02 1.28 -27.05
N ILE A 65 18.29 1.68 -28.11
CA ILE A 65 16.82 1.72 -28.08
C ILE A 65 16.23 0.35 -27.75
N VAL A 66 16.64 -0.71 -28.46
CA VAL A 66 16.11 -2.06 -28.26
C VAL A 66 16.43 -2.60 -26.86
N ASP A 67 17.64 -2.36 -26.38
CA ASP A 67 18.08 -2.78 -25.04
C ASP A 67 17.22 -2.10 -23.96
N VAL A 68 17.01 -0.79 -24.06
CA VAL A 68 16.23 -0.01 -23.08
C VAL A 68 14.75 -0.43 -23.11
N LEU A 69 14.13 -0.50 -24.29
CA LEU A 69 12.72 -0.90 -24.40
C LEU A 69 12.47 -2.29 -23.82
N ARG A 70 13.36 -3.26 -24.09
CA ARG A 70 13.26 -4.61 -23.50
C ARG A 70 13.43 -4.60 -21.99
N ALA A 71 14.32 -3.77 -21.46
CA ALA A 71 14.54 -3.71 -20.03
C ALA A 71 13.36 -3.07 -19.29
N VAL A 72 12.78 -1.99 -19.82
CA VAL A 72 11.57 -1.36 -19.26
C VAL A 72 10.40 -2.34 -19.28
N ASP A 73 10.14 -2.98 -20.42
CA ASP A 73 9.07 -3.97 -20.59
C ASP A 73 9.24 -5.17 -19.66
N ALA A 74 10.45 -5.73 -19.56
CA ALA A 74 10.72 -6.91 -18.75
C ALA A 74 10.61 -6.68 -17.22
N HIS A 75 10.65 -5.42 -16.79
CA HIS A 75 10.54 -5.04 -15.37
C HIS A 75 9.25 -4.28 -15.06
N ALA A 76 8.38 -4.06 -16.03
CA ALA A 76 7.09 -3.40 -15.81
C ALA A 76 6.25 -4.21 -14.80
N GLY A 77 5.65 -3.52 -13.84
CA GLY A 77 4.92 -4.10 -12.71
C GLY A 77 5.80 -4.66 -11.58
N ARG A 78 7.13 -4.53 -11.65
CA ARG A 78 8.02 -5.02 -10.59
C ARG A 78 8.30 -3.98 -9.51
N ARG A 79 8.50 -4.46 -8.28
CA ARG A 79 8.89 -3.67 -7.13
C ARG A 79 10.33 -3.95 -6.69
N PHE A 80 10.98 -2.92 -6.19
CA PHE A 80 12.36 -2.92 -5.73
C PHE A 80 12.44 -2.25 -4.37
N VAL A 81 13.30 -2.75 -3.48
CA VAL A 81 13.45 -2.21 -2.12
C VAL A 81 13.86 -0.74 -2.11
N ASP A 82 14.58 -0.29 -3.15
CA ASP A 82 14.97 1.10 -3.33
C ASP A 82 15.29 1.40 -4.81
N ARG A 83 15.54 2.68 -5.11
CA ARG A 83 15.89 3.17 -6.45
C ARG A 83 17.25 2.65 -6.94
N GLU A 84 18.18 2.35 -6.03
CA GLU A 84 19.50 1.83 -6.38
C GLU A 84 19.38 0.40 -6.94
N ARG A 85 18.64 -0.46 -6.25
CA ARG A 85 18.34 -1.83 -6.69
C ARG A 85 17.53 -1.88 -7.97
N ALA A 86 16.57 -0.96 -8.14
CA ALA A 86 15.86 -0.80 -9.40
C ALA A 86 16.84 -0.48 -10.55
N GLY A 87 17.76 0.46 -10.33
CA GLY A 87 18.79 0.81 -11.30
C GLY A 87 19.73 -0.35 -11.64
N GLU A 88 20.20 -1.09 -10.65
CA GLU A 88 21.03 -2.29 -10.87
C GLU A 88 20.31 -3.34 -11.72
N ALA A 89 19.02 -3.61 -11.43
CA ALA A 89 18.23 -4.62 -12.14
C ALA A 89 17.86 -4.20 -13.56
N ILE A 90 17.36 -2.98 -13.74
CA ILE A 90 16.85 -2.48 -15.02
C ILE A 90 18.00 -2.08 -15.94
N ILE A 91 19.02 -1.38 -15.41
CA ILE A 91 20.07 -0.72 -16.20
C ILE A 91 21.40 -1.49 -16.16
N GLY A 92 21.72 -2.17 -15.06
CA GLY A 92 23.06 -2.75 -14.83
C GLY A 92 23.52 -3.76 -15.88
N GLY A 93 22.57 -4.44 -16.55
CA GLY A 93 22.85 -5.37 -17.65
C GLY A 93 22.91 -4.76 -19.05
N LEU A 94 22.55 -3.48 -19.21
CA LEU A 94 22.38 -2.86 -20.53
C LEU A 94 23.72 -2.57 -21.20
N ARG A 95 23.87 -3.10 -22.42
CA ARG A 95 25.12 -2.95 -23.19
C ARG A 95 25.08 -1.76 -24.13
N GLY A 96 23.91 -1.37 -24.64
CA GLY A 96 23.77 -0.24 -25.56
C GLY A 96 24.65 -0.42 -26.80
N GLY A 97 24.71 -1.65 -27.34
CA GLY A 97 25.61 -1.99 -28.44
C GLY A 97 27.11 -1.93 -28.09
N GLY A 98 27.47 -2.08 -26.81
CA GLY A 98 28.85 -2.06 -26.30
C GLY A 98 29.34 -0.68 -25.82
N PHE A 99 28.50 0.35 -25.89
CA PHE A 99 28.84 1.73 -25.51
C PHE A 99 28.08 2.23 -24.28
N GLY A 100 27.24 1.38 -23.67
CA GLY A 100 26.36 1.72 -22.56
C GLY A 100 25.19 2.61 -22.98
N VAL A 101 24.34 2.93 -22.01
CA VAL A 101 23.17 3.78 -22.19
C VAL A 101 23.52 5.23 -21.82
N ARG A 102 22.95 6.21 -22.53
CA ARG A 102 23.11 7.64 -22.20
C ARG A 102 22.57 7.95 -20.79
N PRO A 103 23.24 8.81 -20.00
CA PRO A 103 22.76 9.22 -18.68
C PRO A 103 21.34 9.79 -18.71
N THR A 104 21.00 10.61 -19.71
CA THR A 104 19.65 11.18 -19.85
C THR A 104 18.56 10.13 -20.03
N VAL A 105 18.88 9.01 -20.67
CA VAL A 105 17.95 7.88 -20.85
C VAL A 105 17.86 7.07 -19.56
N VAL A 106 18.98 6.87 -18.85
CA VAL A 106 18.99 6.24 -17.53
C VAL A 106 18.13 7.03 -16.54
N ASP A 107 18.33 8.35 -16.47
CA ASP A 107 17.55 9.24 -15.62
C ASP A 107 16.06 9.16 -15.98
N ALA A 108 15.72 9.25 -17.26
CA ALA A 108 14.33 9.14 -17.72
C ALA A 108 13.67 7.80 -17.35
N VAL A 109 14.40 6.68 -17.41
CA VAL A 109 13.87 5.37 -16.98
C VAL A 109 13.69 5.33 -15.46
N LEU A 110 14.66 5.83 -14.70
CA LEU A 110 14.57 5.86 -13.24
C LEU A 110 13.51 6.85 -12.72
N ASP A 111 13.15 7.86 -13.50
CA ASP A 111 12.08 8.81 -13.19
C ASP A 111 10.67 8.22 -13.40
N LEU A 112 10.56 7.05 -14.05
CA LEU A 112 9.31 6.29 -14.13
C LEU A 112 8.98 5.55 -12.83
N LEU A 113 9.98 5.37 -11.95
CA LEU A 113 9.80 4.67 -10.68
C LEU A 113 8.88 5.46 -9.75
N ARG A 114 7.89 4.78 -9.18
CA ARG A 114 6.92 5.37 -8.25
C ARG A 114 7.11 4.82 -6.85
N PRO A 115 6.99 5.65 -5.80
CA PRO A 115 7.01 5.15 -4.43
C PRO A 115 5.81 4.23 -4.18
N VAL A 116 6.06 3.09 -3.54
CA VAL A 116 5.04 2.13 -3.15
C VAL A 116 5.34 1.60 -1.75
N GLY A 117 4.31 1.42 -0.93
CA GLY A 117 4.46 0.82 0.39
C GLY A 117 4.31 -0.70 0.31
N VAL A 118 5.34 -1.45 0.69
CA VAL A 118 5.35 -2.93 0.70
C VAL A 118 5.48 -3.48 2.13
N PRO A 119 5.03 -4.72 2.40
CA PRO A 119 5.23 -5.33 3.71
C PRO A 119 6.72 -5.45 4.04
N VAL A 120 7.06 -5.24 5.31
CA VAL A 120 8.44 -5.41 5.80
C VAL A 120 8.83 -6.89 5.86
N PRO A 121 10.12 -7.21 5.61
CA PRO A 121 10.64 -8.56 5.80
C PRO A 121 10.57 -8.97 7.28
N GLY A 122 10.53 -10.28 7.49
CA GLY A 122 10.53 -10.92 8.79
C GLY A 122 9.20 -11.60 9.14
N PRO A 123 9.17 -12.29 10.29
CA PRO A 123 8.01 -13.07 10.69
C PRO A 123 6.81 -12.16 10.99
N PRO A 124 5.63 -12.44 10.41
CA PRO A 124 4.48 -11.59 10.61
C PRO A 124 3.87 -11.83 12.00
N LYS A 125 3.28 -10.78 12.57
CA LYS A 125 2.56 -10.87 13.86
C LYS A 125 1.31 -11.75 13.77
N PRO A 126 0.82 -12.37 14.84
CA PRO A 126 -0.46 -13.07 14.78
C PRO A 126 -1.62 -12.13 14.43
N VAL A 127 -2.63 -12.66 13.73
CA VAL A 127 -3.88 -11.94 13.45
C VAL A 127 -4.62 -11.69 14.78
N PRO A 128 -5.07 -10.46 15.10
CA PRO A 128 -5.84 -10.18 16.32
C PRO A 128 -7.13 -11.01 16.40
N LEU A 129 -7.53 -11.42 17.62
CA LEU A 129 -8.68 -12.31 17.83
C LEU A 129 -10.01 -11.70 17.33
N GLU A 130 -10.15 -10.39 17.41
CA GLU A 130 -11.31 -9.65 16.90
C GLU A 130 -11.44 -9.84 15.39
N VAL A 131 -10.32 -9.76 14.67
CA VAL A 131 -10.25 -9.94 13.21
C VAL A 131 -10.50 -11.41 12.87
N GLN A 132 -9.93 -12.35 13.63
CA GLN A 132 -10.17 -13.78 13.44
C GLN A 132 -11.67 -14.13 13.57
N THR A 133 -12.37 -13.48 14.51
CA THR A 133 -13.80 -13.66 14.72
C THR A 133 -14.62 -13.14 13.54
N VAL A 134 -14.26 -11.97 13.01
CA VAL A 134 -14.91 -11.39 11.81
C VAL A 134 -14.67 -12.26 10.57
N LEU A 135 -13.45 -12.75 10.39
CA LEU A 135 -13.08 -13.59 9.25
C LEU A 135 -13.85 -14.92 9.22
N GLY A 136 -14.02 -15.56 10.38
CA GLY A 136 -14.63 -16.88 10.47
C GLY A 136 -13.87 -17.91 9.62
N VAL A 137 -14.54 -18.48 8.62
CA VAL A 137 -13.90 -19.30 7.57
C VAL A 137 -13.68 -18.45 6.33
N TYR A 138 -12.47 -18.52 5.78
CA TYR A 138 -12.03 -17.65 4.69
C TYR A 138 -11.11 -18.37 3.70
N VAL A 139 -11.00 -17.79 2.52
CA VAL A 139 -10.05 -18.14 1.46
C VAL A 139 -9.05 -17.00 1.31
N TYR A 140 -7.78 -17.34 1.22
CA TYR A 140 -6.68 -16.38 1.19
C TYR A 140 -5.66 -16.70 0.11
N ALA A 141 -4.88 -15.69 -0.26
CA ALA A 141 -3.74 -15.79 -1.16
C ALA A 141 -2.47 -15.24 -0.50
N LEU A 142 -1.32 -15.83 -0.84
CA LEU A 142 0.00 -15.25 -0.61
C LEU A 142 0.52 -14.69 -1.93
N VAL A 143 0.96 -13.44 -1.91
CA VAL A 143 1.43 -12.71 -3.08
C VAL A 143 2.88 -12.33 -2.87
N ASP A 144 3.68 -12.53 -3.92
CA ASP A 144 5.04 -12.05 -3.98
C ASP A 144 5.04 -10.56 -4.35
N PRO A 145 5.49 -9.66 -3.47
CA PRO A 145 5.44 -8.23 -3.74
C PRO A 145 6.41 -7.79 -4.84
N ARG A 146 7.40 -8.62 -5.24
CA ARG A 146 8.42 -8.25 -6.24
C ARG A 146 7.83 -8.16 -7.65
N ASP A 147 6.84 -9.01 -7.95
CA ASP A 147 6.24 -9.15 -9.27
C ASP A 147 4.70 -9.26 -9.23
N SER A 148 4.10 -9.06 -8.05
CA SER A 148 2.66 -9.20 -7.80
C SER A 148 2.10 -10.59 -8.12
N SER A 149 2.94 -11.63 -8.18
CA SER A 149 2.49 -12.98 -8.48
C SER A 149 1.81 -13.66 -7.27
N VAL A 150 0.61 -14.19 -7.50
CA VAL A 150 -0.03 -15.10 -6.54
C VAL A 150 0.67 -16.46 -6.61
N PHE A 151 1.35 -16.88 -5.55
CA PHE A 151 2.10 -18.14 -5.54
C PHE A 151 1.46 -19.22 -4.64
N TYR A 152 0.52 -18.83 -3.77
CA TYR A 152 -0.20 -19.78 -2.92
C TYR A 152 -1.64 -19.32 -2.69
N VAL A 153 -2.58 -20.26 -2.69
CA VAL A 153 -3.97 -20.05 -2.30
C VAL A 153 -4.38 -21.15 -1.33
N GLY A 154 -5.05 -20.78 -0.25
CA GLY A 154 -5.54 -21.73 0.74
C GLY A 154 -6.85 -21.31 1.38
N ALA A 155 -7.43 -22.24 2.13
CA ALA A 155 -8.59 -21.99 2.99
C ALA A 155 -8.23 -22.20 4.46
N GLY A 156 -8.90 -21.47 5.34
CA GLY A 156 -8.56 -21.47 6.75
C GLY A 156 -9.55 -20.75 7.65
N ARG A 157 -9.21 -20.75 8.93
CA ARG A 157 -9.81 -19.89 9.96
C ARG A 157 -8.70 -19.37 10.88
N GLY A 158 -9.02 -18.42 11.76
CA GLY A 158 -8.05 -17.93 12.73
C GLY A 158 -6.79 -17.36 12.07
N ASN A 159 -5.62 -17.79 12.51
CA ASN A 159 -4.31 -17.33 12.06
C ASN A 159 -3.74 -18.11 10.84
N ARG A 160 -4.51 -19.01 10.20
CA ARG A 160 -4.06 -19.87 9.10
C ARG A 160 -3.31 -19.12 7.99
N ILE A 161 -3.76 -17.93 7.59
CA ILE A 161 -3.12 -17.10 6.57
C ILE A 161 -1.65 -16.76 6.87
N ARG A 162 -1.24 -16.78 8.14
CA ARG A 162 0.14 -16.51 8.59
C ARG A 162 0.95 -17.78 8.94
N HIS A 163 0.40 -18.97 8.73
CA HIS A 163 1.09 -20.21 9.08
C HIS A 163 2.38 -20.42 8.29
N GLN A 164 2.33 -20.30 6.97
CA GLN A 164 3.47 -20.59 6.09
C GLN A 164 4.60 -19.59 6.34
N THR A 165 4.26 -18.31 6.52
CA THR A 165 5.22 -17.25 6.82
C THR A 165 5.79 -17.35 8.23
N GLY A 166 4.97 -17.66 9.23
CA GLY A 166 5.43 -17.93 10.59
C GLY A 166 6.32 -19.19 10.69
N ALA A 167 6.00 -20.24 9.93
CA ALA A 167 6.81 -21.45 9.85
C ALA A 167 8.16 -21.18 9.18
N ALA A 168 8.17 -20.51 8.02
CA ALA A 168 9.39 -20.20 7.27
C ALA A 168 10.34 -19.28 8.06
N LEU A 169 9.80 -18.21 8.67
CA LEU A 169 10.62 -17.11 9.21
C LEU A 169 10.81 -17.16 10.73
N ALA A 170 9.99 -17.92 11.46
CA ALA A 170 10.07 -18.04 12.92
C ALA A 170 10.00 -19.48 13.45
N GLY A 171 9.91 -20.50 12.59
CA GLY A 171 9.73 -21.89 13.03
C GLY A 171 8.45 -22.11 13.82
N ALA A 172 7.42 -21.27 13.60
CA ALA A 172 6.14 -21.39 14.29
C ALA A 172 5.45 -22.70 13.89
N VAL A 173 4.88 -23.39 14.89
CA VAL A 173 4.11 -24.62 14.66
C VAL A 173 2.67 -24.25 14.34
N PRO A 174 2.14 -24.63 13.15
CA PRO A 174 0.75 -24.37 12.79
C PRO A 174 -0.25 -25.02 13.74
N ASP A 175 -1.34 -24.34 14.07
CA ASP A 175 -2.47 -24.97 14.77
C ASP A 175 -3.29 -25.82 13.77
N PRO A 176 -3.36 -27.15 13.94
CA PRO A 176 -4.11 -28.01 13.01
C PRO A 176 -5.61 -27.71 12.98
N SER A 177 -6.17 -27.11 14.03
CA SER A 177 -7.60 -26.75 14.10
C SER A 177 -7.97 -25.58 13.20
N GLU A 178 -6.98 -24.81 12.74
CA GLU A 178 -7.16 -23.68 11.82
C GLU A 178 -7.13 -24.09 10.35
N VAL A 179 -6.77 -25.34 10.05
CA VAL A 179 -6.70 -25.89 8.70
C VAL A 179 -8.07 -26.36 8.23
N ILE A 180 -8.44 -26.02 7.01
CA ILE A 180 -9.68 -26.45 6.35
C ILE A 180 -9.32 -27.24 5.09
N GLY A 181 -9.95 -28.41 4.95
CA GLY A 181 -9.71 -29.30 3.82
C GLY A 181 -8.52 -30.25 4.05
N GLN A 182 -7.98 -30.75 2.95
CA GLN A 182 -6.75 -31.55 2.98
C GLN A 182 -5.55 -30.62 3.14
N GLY A 183 -4.59 -31.01 3.99
CA GLY A 183 -3.34 -30.29 4.13
C GLY A 183 -2.49 -30.37 2.86
N ASP A 184 -1.50 -29.47 2.77
CA ASP A 184 -0.56 -29.43 1.66
C ASP A 184 0.33 -30.69 1.63
N SER A 185 0.73 -31.14 0.44
CA SER A 185 1.75 -32.19 0.33
C SER A 185 3.11 -31.65 0.83
N PRO A 186 4.04 -32.53 1.26
CA PRO A 186 5.36 -32.09 1.69
C PRO A 186 6.10 -31.23 0.64
N GLU A 187 5.95 -31.57 -0.65
CA GLU A 187 6.60 -30.87 -1.76
C GLU A 187 6.03 -29.45 -1.96
N VAL A 188 4.70 -29.30 -1.86
CA VAL A 188 4.05 -27.98 -1.94
C VAL A 188 4.44 -27.12 -0.75
N LEU A 189 4.49 -27.71 0.45
CA LEU A 189 4.92 -27.00 1.65
C LEU A 189 6.36 -26.51 1.51
N GLU A 190 7.30 -27.38 1.12
CA GLU A 190 8.70 -27.03 0.92
C GLU A 190 8.87 -25.89 -0.09
N ALA A 191 8.27 -26.01 -1.29
CA ALA A 191 8.33 -24.96 -2.30
C ALA A 191 7.73 -23.62 -1.83
N THR A 192 6.67 -23.68 -1.01
CA THR A 192 6.05 -22.47 -0.43
C THR A 192 6.98 -21.81 0.59
N LEU A 193 7.62 -22.59 1.47
CA LEU A 193 8.55 -22.07 2.48
C LEU A 193 9.80 -21.49 1.82
N ASP A 194 10.34 -22.14 0.79
CA ASP A 194 11.48 -21.65 0.00
C ASP A 194 11.14 -20.32 -0.67
N ARG A 195 9.99 -20.22 -1.33
CA ARG A 195 9.55 -18.96 -1.97
C ARG A 195 9.44 -17.82 -0.94
N ILE A 196 8.92 -18.11 0.26
CA ILE A 196 8.84 -17.13 1.35
C ILE A 196 10.23 -16.69 1.81
N GLY A 197 11.17 -17.65 1.96
CA GLY A 197 12.56 -17.36 2.32
C GLY A 197 13.26 -16.49 1.28
N ASP A 198 13.03 -16.74 -0.02
CA ASP A 198 13.59 -15.94 -1.11
C ASP A 198 13.04 -14.49 -1.10
N ILE A 199 11.75 -14.33 -0.83
CA ILE A 199 11.12 -13.00 -0.72
C ILE A 199 11.74 -12.20 0.43
N ASP A 200 11.92 -12.86 1.59
CA ASP A 200 12.52 -12.26 2.79
C ASP A 200 14.00 -11.88 2.56
N ALA A 201 14.76 -12.76 1.90
CA ALA A 201 16.16 -12.54 1.57
C ALA A 201 16.37 -11.35 0.60
N ASP A 202 15.42 -11.12 -0.31
CA ASP A 202 15.38 -9.94 -1.18
C ASP A 202 14.92 -8.66 -0.46
N GLY A 203 14.65 -8.76 0.84
CA GLY A 203 14.30 -7.63 1.69
C GLY A 203 12.80 -7.32 1.72
N PHE A 204 11.93 -8.19 1.20
CA PHE A 204 10.48 -7.97 1.18
C PHE A 204 9.73 -8.85 2.18
N GLY A 205 8.59 -8.38 2.65
CA GLY A 205 7.61 -9.22 3.34
C GLY A 205 6.56 -9.77 2.38
N VAL A 206 6.15 -11.01 2.58
CA VAL A 206 5.05 -11.63 1.81
C VAL A 206 3.74 -10.87 2.03
N GLU A 207 3.01 -10.63 0.95
CA GLU A 207 1.68 -10.04 1.03
C GLU A 207 0.61 -11.10 1.33
N HIS A 208 -0.24 -10.80 2.32
CA HIS A 208 -1.37 -11.63 2.70
C HIS A 208 -2.67 -11.00 2.23
N TRP A 209 -3.41 -11.70 1.37
CA TRP A 209 -4.68 -11.24 0.83
C TRP A 209 -5.81 -12.15 1.28
N VAL A 210 -6.90 -11.57 1.77
CA VAL A 210 -8.15 -12.29 2.02
C VAL A 210 -9.01 -12.10 0.78
N LEU A 211 -9.31 -13.20 0.09
CA LEU A 211 -10.11 -13.18 -1.14
C LEU A 211 -11.60 -13.17 -0.81
N ARG A 212 -11.99 -14.04 0.12
CA ARG A 212 -13.37 -14.19 0.61
C ARG A 212 -13.34 -14.62 2.07
N TYR A 213 -14.25 -14.09 2.88
CA TYR A 213 -14.41 -14.47 4.28
C TYR A 213 -15.89 -14.52 4.65
N GLY A 214 -16.22 -15.04 5.83
CA GLY A 214 -17.61 -15.22 6.24
C GLY A 214 -18.36 -16.31 5.47
N ALA A 215 -17.66 -17.23 4.81
CA ALA A 215 -18.24 -18.34 4.04
C ALA A 215 -18.97 -19.40 4.90
N ALA A 216 -19.10 -19.16 6.21
CA ALA A 216 -19.91 -19.97 7.10
C ALA A 216 -21.39 -19.72 6.80
N GLY A 217 -21.97 -20.47 5.86
CA GLY A 217 -23.37 -20.32 5.48
C GLY A 217 -23.73 -20.68 4.04
N VAL A 218 -22.79 -21.20 3.23
CA VAL A 218 -23.14 -21.77 1.92
C VAL A 218 -23.85 -23.10 2.15
N GLU A 219 -25.17 -23.12 1.96
CA GLU A 219 -26.04 -24.27 2.28
C GLU A 219 -26.57 -24.98 1.02
N SER A 220 -26.43 -24.34 -0.15
CA SER A 220 -26.91 -24.88 -1.44
C SER A 220 -25.81 -25.03 -2.50
N VAL A 221 -26.09 -25.85 -3.52
CA VAL A 221 -25.19 -26.06 -4.68
C VAL A 221 -25.09 -24.78 -5.50
N GLU A 222 -26.19 -24.04 -5.64
CA GLU A 222 -26.27 -22.78 -6.34
C GLU A 222 -25.41 -21.70 -5.66
N GLU A 223 -25.49 -21.57 -4.33
CA GLU A 223 -24.61 -20.68 -3.55
C GLU A 223 -23.13 -21.10 -3.66
N THR A 224 -22.86 -22.40 -3.70
CA THR A 224 -21.49 -22.92 -3.89
C THR A 224 -20.94 -22.52 -5.26
N ALA A 225 -21.76 -22.64 -6.31
CA ALA A 225 -21.38 -22.27 -7.67
C ALA A 225 -21.15 -20.76 -7.81
N ASP A 226 -22.00 -19.92 -7.19
CA ASP A 226 -21.82 -18.47 -7.15
C ASP A 226 -20.55 -18.08 -6.41
N PHE A 227 -20.31 -18.67 -5.23
CA PHE A 227 -19.07 -18.45 -4.46
C PHE A 227 -17.82 -18.80 -5.28
N ALA A 228 -17.82 -19.95 -5.97
CA ALA A 228 -16.70 -20.38 -6.79
C ALA A 228 -16.46 -19.42 -7.98
N ALA A 229 -17.53 -18.94 -8.63
CA ALA A 229 -17.42 -17.99 -9.75
C ALA A 229 -16.84 -16.64 -9.28
N ARG A 230 -17.28 -16.13 -8.13
CA ARG A 230 -16.75 -14.88 -7.55
C ARG A 230 -15.30 -15.01 -7.13
N PHE A 231 -14.95 -16.10 -6.44
CA PHE A 231 -13.57 -16.41 -6.07
C PHE A 231 -12.65 -16.50 -7.31
N ALA A 232 -13.11 -17.11 -8.40
CA ALA A 232 -12.35 -17.13 -9.65
C ALA A 232 -12.12 -15.73 -10.22
N GLY A 233 -13.13 -14.85 -10.14
CA GLY A 233 -13.01 -13.45 -10.52
C GLY A 233 -12.03 -12.67 -9.65
N ASP A 234 -12.06 -12.88 -8.34
CA ASP A 234 -11.14 -12.27 -7.39
C ASP A 234 -9.68 -12.64 -7.65
N LEU A 235 -9.44 -13.94 -7.83
CA LEU A 235 -8.11 -14.46 -8.09
C LEU A 235 -7.58 -13.95 -9.44
N ALA A 236 -8.45 -13.88 -10.45
CA ALA A 236 -8.11 -13.30 -11.75
C ALA A 236 -7.74 -11.82 -11.61
N GLY A 237 -8.55 -11.02 -10.90
CA GLY A 237 -8.28 -9.61 -10.65
C GLY A 237 -6.97 -9.39 -9.89
N LEU A 238 -6.71 -10.18 -8.84
CA LEU A 238 -5.46 -10.12 -8.08
C LEU A 238 -4.24 -10.53 -8.94
N SER A 239 -4.45 -11.40 -9.93
CA SER A 239 -3.41 -11.85 -10.86
C SER A 239 -3.28 -10.98 -12.11
N GLY A 240 -4.01 -9.86 -12.22
CA GLY A 240 -4.00 -8.98 -13.39
C GLY A 240 -4.63 -9.58 -14.65
N LEU A 241 -5.45 -10.62 -14.52
CA LEU A 241 -6.14 -11.25 -15.64
C LEU A 241 -7.46 -10.53 -15.93
N GLU A 242 -7.60 -10.02 -17.15
CA GLU A 242 -8.86 -9.44 -17.61
C GLU A 242 -9.89 -10.53 -17.92
N LEU A 243 -11.02 -10.50 -17.22
CA LEU A 243 -12.18 -11.32 -17.54
C LEU A 243 -13.28 -10.44 -18.14
N ILE A 244 -13.81 -10.82 -19.31
CA ILE A 244 -14.92 -10.10 -19.97
C ILE A 244 -16.17 -10.08 -19.07
N ASN A 245 -16.36 -11.17 -18.31
CA ASN A 245 -17.47 -11.35 -17.38
C ASN A 245 -17.05 -11.02 -15.94
N ALA A 246 -15.92 -10.35 -15.72
CA ALA A 246 -15.62 -9.80 -14.40
C ALA A 246 -16.84 -8.98 -13.98
N PRO A 247 -17.50 -9.31 -12.87
CA PRO A 247 -18.54 -8.44 -12.36
C PRO A 247 -17.92 -7.07 -12.15
N ASP A 248 -18.67 -6.00 -12.43
CA ASP A 248 -18.32 -4.66 -11.97
C ASP A 248 -18.24 -4.78 -10.44
N LEU A 249 -17.03 -4.92 -9.89
CA LEU A 249 -16.73 -5.34 -8.50
C LEU A 249 -17.18 -4.30 -7.46
N ALA A 250 -18.08 -3.39 -7.83
CA ALA A 250 -18.86 -2.53 -6.97
C ALA A 250 -19.98 -3.29 -6.22
N GLY A 251 -19.66 -4.51 -5.74
CA GLY A 251 -20.36 -5.07 -4.59
C GLY A 251 -20.09 -4.22 -3.35
N THR A 252 -20.78 -4.51 -2.25
CA THR A 252 -20.46 -3.90 -0.95
C THR A 252 -18.95 -4.01 -0.66
N VAL A 253 -18.38 -3.06 0.09
CA VAL A 253 -16.93 -2.97 0.42
C VAL A 253 -16.32 -4.28 0.97
N ASP A 254 -17.17 -5.21 1.41
CA ASP A 254 -16.82 -6.54 1.94
C ASP A 254 -16.70 -7.65 0.87
N ASP A 255 -16.96 -7.38 -0.41
CA ASP A 255 -17.10 -8.39 -1.49
C ASP A 255 -15.93 -8.39 -2.51
N VAL A 256 -14.80 -7.75 -2.17
CA VAL A 256 -13.59 -7.61 -3.00
C VAL A 256 -12.36 -8.10 -2.23
N PRO A 257 -11.33 -8.66 -2.89
CA PRO A 257 -10.08 -9.00 -2.24
C PRO A 257 -9.49 -7.84 -1.47
N ILE A 258 -9.05 -8.11 -0.24
CA ILE A 258 -8.55 -7.11 0.68
C ILE A 258 -7.24 -7.57 1.32
N PRO A 259 -6.22 -6.71 1.42
CA PRO A 259 -5.02 -7.04 2.18
C PRO A 259 -5.38 -7.33 3.64
N LEU A 260 -4.80 -8.38 4.22
CA LEU A 260 -5.03 -8.76 5.62
C LEU A 260 -4.76 -7.61 6.58
N ASP A 261 -3.71 -6.82 6.32
CA ASP A 261 -3.37 -5.68 7.16
C ASP A 261 -4.43 -4.58 7.12
N GLU A 262 -5.12 -4.39 5.99
CA GLU A 262 -6.25 -3.44 5.89
C GLU A 262 -7.47 -3.95 6.68
N LEU A 263 -7.75 -5.26 6.67
CA LEU A 263 -8.77 -5.84 7.56
C LEU A 263 -8.40 -5.67 9.04
N ILE A 264 -7.13 -5.87 9.39
CA ILE A 264 -6.64 -5.65 10.75
C ILE A 264 -6.85 -4.19 11.17
N LEU A 265 -6.57 -3.23 10.29
CA LEU A 265 -6.88 -1.82 10.55
C LEU A 265 -8.35 -1.60 10.85
N ARG A 266 -9.23 -2.03 9.95
CA ARG A 266 -10.67 -1.78 10.04
C ARG A 266 -11.28 -2.29 11.34
N HIS A 267 -10.81 -3.43 11.83
CA HIS A 267 -11.43 -4.10 12.99
C HIS A 267 -10.63 -4.00 14.29
N ALA A 268 -9.32 -3.81 14.22
CA ALA A 268 -8.43 -3.88 15.38
C ALA A 268 -7.46 -2.68 15.50
N ALA A 269 -7.68 -1.57 14.77
CA ALA A 269 -6.91 -0.35 14.97
C ALA A 269 -6.97 0.11 16.45
N PRO A 270 -5.82 0.41 17.08
CA PRO A 270 -5.78 0.96 18.42
C PRO A 270 -6.44 2.34 18.44
N LEU A 271 -6.98 2.75 19.59
CA LEU A 271 -7.57 4.09 19.73
C LEU A 271 -6.51 5.18 19.56
N ALA A 272 -6.89 6.26 18.87
CA ALA A 272 -6.04 7.43 18.74
C ALA A 272 -5.68 7.99 20.12
N PRO A 273 -4.41 8.34 20.37
CA PRO A 273 -4.04 9.04 21.59
C PRO A 273 -4.70 10.43 21.64
N ALA A 274 -4.48 11.18 22.73
CA ALA A 274 -4.99 12.54 22.84
C ALA A 274 -4.53 13.39 21.64
N LEU A 275 -5.51 13.94 20.90
CA LEU A 275 -5.27 14.81 19.75
C LEU A 275 -4.49 16.06 20.17
N PRO A 276 -3.72 16.68 19.26
CA PRO A 276 -3.11 17.98 19.51
C PRO A 276 -4.15 19.03 19.97
N GLU A 277 -3.72 20.01 20.75
CA GLU A 277 -4.61 21.08 21.26
C GLU A 277 -5.35 21.80 20.13
N LEU A 278 -4.65 22.04 19.02
CA LEU A 278 -5.17 22.58 17.77
C LEU A 278 -4.77 21.66 16.63
N CYS A 279 -5.75 21.11 15.94
CA CYS A 279 -5.56 20.38 14.69
C CYS A 279 -6.83 20.40 13.86
N VAL A 280 -6.74 19.87 12.65
CA VAL A 280 -7.91 19.60 11.81
C VAL A 280 -7.92 18.13 11.43
N LEU A 281 -9.07 17.50 11.53
CA LEU A 281 -9.31 16.17 10.96
C LEU A 281 -9.96 16.36 9.59
N VAL A 282 -9.38 15.74 8.57
CA VAL A 282 -9.86 15.81 7.18
C VAL A 282 -10.28 14.41 6.74
N LYS A 283 -11.58 14.25 6.46
CA LYS A 283 -12.14 13.00 5.94
C LYS A 283 -11.87 12.91 4.45
N VAL A 284 -11.14 11.88 4.04
CA VAL A 284 -10.87 11.54 2.63
C VAL A 284 -11.22 10.08 2.45
N ASP A 285 -12.43 9.79 1.95
CA ASP A 285 -12.90 8.40 1.85
C ASP A 285 -12.01 7.54 0.93
N ASP A 286 -11.44 8.15 -0.12
CA ASP A 286 -10.52 7.48 -1.03
C ASP A 286 -9.20 7.05 -0.38
N ALA A 287 -8.84 7.62 0.77
CA ALA A 287 -7.65 7.21 1.53
C ALA A 287 -7.78 5.82 2.18
N ALA A 288 -8.97 5.20 2.16
CA ALA A 288 -9.17 3.80 2.55
C ALA A 288 -8.93 2.81 1.40
N ARG A 289 -8.68 3.29 0.17
CA ARG A 289 -8.42 2.40 -0.97
C ARG A 289 -7.12 1.61 -0.75
N PRO A 290 -7.12 0.28 -0.96
CA PRO A 290 -5.91 -0.52 -0.92
C PRO A 290 -4.86 0.04 -1.90
N GLY A 291 -3.61 0.20 -1.43
CA GLY A 291 -2.50 0.69 -2.25
C GLY A 291 -2.44 2.21 -2.45
N ALA A 292 -3.33 2.99 -1.81
CA ALA A 292 -3.21 4.46 -1.83
C ALA A 292 -1.85 4.90 -1.28
N SER A 293 -1.07 5.63 -2.08
CA SER A 293 0.23 6.16 -1.68
C SER A 293 0.09 7.39 -0.77
N ALA A 294 1.14 7.72 -0.02
CA ALA A 294 1.19 8.94 0.78
C ALA A 294 0.94 10.20 -0.08
N ASP A 295 1.51 10.24 -1.29
CA ASP A 295 1.32 11.34 -2.24
C ASP A 295 -0.13 11.45 -2.72
N GLN A 296 -0.79 10.32 -3.03
CA GLN A 296 -2.21 10.33 -3.42
C GLN A 296 -3.10 10.82 -2.27
N ILE A 297 -2.86 10.33 -1.06
CA ILE A 297 -3.60 10.77 0.14
C ILE A 297 -3.38 12.26 0.38
N TYR A 298 -2.15 12.75 0.20
CA TYR A 298 -1.82 14.16 0.28
C TYR A 298 -2.60 14.97 -0.77
N GLU A 299 -2.56 14.60 -2.04
CA GLU A 299 -3.29 15.29 -3.11
C GLU A 299 -4.80 15.31 -2.85
N TRP A 300 -5.41 14.18 -2.47
CA TRP A 300 -6.84 14.14 -2.15
C TRP A 300 -7.20 15.00 -0.93
N SER A 301 -6.32 15.03 0.06
CA SER A 301 -6.53 15.83 1.26
C SER A 301 -6.42 17.34 0.98
N ARG A 302 -5.76 17.76 -0.10
CA ARG A 302 -5.62 19.16 -0.53
C ARG A 302 -6.83 19.67 -1.33
N SER A 303 -8.02 19.22 -0.96
CA SER A 303 -9.26 19.71 -1.54
C SER A 303 -9.61 21.15 -1.09
N GLY A 304 -10.62 21.75 -1.72
CA GLY A 304 -11.12 23.09 -1.36
C GLY A 304 -11.94 23.11 -0.07
N TRP A 305 -11.30 23.39 1.07
CA TRP A 305 -11.94 23.37 2.39
C TRP A 305 -12.44 24.73 2.87
N ARG A 306 -13.53 24.75 3.64
CA ARG A 306 -13.96 25.95 4.38
C ARG A 306 -13.15 26.09 5.68
N ALA A 307 -11.86 26.38 5.55
CA ALA A 307 -10.90 26.33 6.65
C ALA A 307 -11.16 27.31 7.81
N GLY A 308 -11.88 28.41 7.57
CA GLY A 308 -12.27 29.35 8.63
C GLY A 308 -11.06 29.98 9.36
N PRO A 309 -11.19 30.34 10.65
CA PRO A 309 -10.10 30.94 11.43
C PRO A 309 -8.87 30.03 11.61
N HIS A 310 -9.03 28.71 11.62
CA HIS A 310 -7.93 27.76 11.77
C HIS A 310 -6.82 27.95 10.74
N ARG A 311 -7.10 28.54 9.57
CA ARG A 311 -6.07 28.87 8.56
C ARG A 311 -5.01 29.87 9.05
N THR A 312 -5.28 30.64 10.10
CA THR A 312 -4.32 31.60 10.66
C THR A 312 -3.40 30.97 11.71
N VAL A 313 -3.64 29.71 12.07
CA VAL A 313 -2.79 28.97 13.01
C VAL A 313 -1.52 28.55 12.26
N PRO A 314 -0.33 28.97 12.71
CA PRO A 314 0.92 28.53 12.10
C PRO A 314 1.15 27.05 12.35
N ASP A 315 1.77 26.36 11.39
CA ASP A 315 2.14 24.94 11.48
C ASP A 315 0.99 24.02 11.91
N LEU A 316 -0.24 24.33 11.45
CA LEU A 316 -1.45 23.62 11.84
C LEU A 316 -1.35 22.13 11.43
N PRO A 317 -1.48 21.20 12.38
CA PRO A 317 -1.56 19.78 12.06
C PRO A 317 -2.88 19.40 11.37
N VAL A 318 -2.77 18.67 10.27
CA VAL A 318 -3.89 18.10 9.52
C VAL A 318 -3.79 16.58 9.57
N LEU A 319 -4.73 15.92 10.25
CA LEU A 319 -4.83 14.47 10.29
C LEU A 319 -5.85 14.01 9.25
N VAL A 320 -5.37 13.32 8.22
CA VAL A 320 -6.22 12.76 7.16
C VAL A 320 -6.74 11.41 7.63
N PHE A 321 -8.04 11.17 7.52
CA PHE A 321 -8.64 9.91 7.95
C PHE A 321 -9.70 9.39 6.98
N ALA A 322 -9.88 8.08 7.00
CA ALA A 322 -10.91 7.35 6.27
C ALA A 322 -11.41 6.20 7.15
N GLU A 323 -12.72 5.93 7.17
CA GLU A 323 -13.31 4.87 8.01
C GLU A 323 -12.93 4.97 9.51
N ASP A 324 -12.85 6.21 10.01
CA ASP A 324 -12.37 6.53 11.37
C ASP A 324 -10.89 6.20 11.63
N ILE A 325 -10.09 5.84 10.63
CA ILE A 325 -8.66 5.51 10.79
C ILE A 325 -7.81 6.62 10.21
N VAL A 326 -6.83 7.12 10.96
CA VAL A 326 -5.87 8.12 10.46
C VAL A 326 -4.95 7.45 9.44
N ARG A 327 -4.89 8.03 8.24
CA ARG A 327 -4.15 7.51 7.08
C ARG A 327 -2.87 8.30 6.80
N ALA A 328 -2.84 9.59 7.10
CA ALA A 328 -1.66 10.45 6.96
C ALA A 328 -1.73 11.65 7.90
N VAL A 329 -0.58 12.28 8.18
CA VAL A 329 -0.55 13.54 8.94
C VAL A 329 0.36 14.56 8.27
N HIS A 330 -0.16 15.77 8.06
CA HIS A 330 0.58 16.85 7.42
C HIS A 330 0.66 18.08 8.32
N ARG A 331 1.70 18.89 8.11
CA ARG A 331 1.85 20.25 8.61
C ARG A 331 1.55 21.23 7.50
N VAL A 332 0.64 22.16 7.76
CA VAL A 332 0.33 23.23 6.81
C VAL A 332 1.43 24.29 6.83
N ASP A 333 2.04 24.55 5.68
CA ASP A 333 3.01 25.63 5.50
C ASP A 333 2.30 26.93 5.06
N PHE A 334 1.36 26.84 4.11
CA PHE A 334 0.57 28.00 3.67
C PHE A 334 -0.78 27.61 3.06
N TRP A 335 -1.62 28.62 2.85
CA TRP A 335 -2.98 28.50 2.31
C TRP A 335 -3.13 29.28 1.02
N GLU A 336 -3.84 28.70 0.07
CA GLU A 336 -4.21 29.31 -1.20
C GLU A 336 -5.73 29.28 -1.39
N THR A 337 -6.26 30.23 -2.12
CA THR A 337 -7.68 30.21 -2.50
C THR A 337 -7.92 29.09 -3.49
N TYR A 338 -8.96 28.28 -3.23
CA TYR A 338 -9.33 27.18 -4.11
C TYR A 338 -9.71 27.69 -5.50
N ARG A 339 -9.26 26.97 -6.53
CA ARG A 339 -9.66 27.15 -7.93
C ARG A 339 -10.50 25.96 -8.35
N ASP A 340 -11.63 26.21 -8.99
CA ASP A 340 -12.42 25.15 -9.62
C ASP A 340 -11.77 24.65 -10.92
N GLU A 341 -12.39 23.65 -11.55
CA GLU A 341 -11.91 23.02 -12.80
C GLU A 341 -11.82 24.02 -13.96
N ASP A 342 -12.65 25.06 -13.94
CA ASP A 342 -12.64 26.16 -14.92
C ASP A 342 -11.63 27.26 -14.58
N GLY A 343 -10.89 27.12 -13.48
CA GLY A 343 -9.87 28.05 -13.01
C GLY A 343 -10.40 29.26 -12.25
N ASN A 344 -11.70 29.30 -11.92
CA ASN A 344 -12.31 30.38 -11.15
C ASN A 344 -12.01 30.22 -9.66
N LEU A 345 -11.77 31.35 -8.99
CA LEU A 345 -11.48 31.39 -7.56
C LEU A 345 -12.78 31.29 -6.74
N ASP A 346 -12.86 30.33 -5.80
CA ASP A 346 -13.87 30.33 -4.74
C ASP A 346 -13.30 30.98 -3.47
N PRO A 347 -13.67 32.23 -3.14
CA PRO A 347 -13.13 32.93 -1.98
C PRO A 347 -13.52 32.31 -0.63
N LYS A 348 -14.43 31.33 -0.61
CA LYS A 348 -14.87 30.64 0.61
C LYS A 348 -14.09 29.35 0.89
N ARG A 349 -13.33 28.85 -0.09
CA ARG A 349 -12.61 27.59 0.00
C ARG A 349 -11.10 27.82 -0.12
N TRP A 350 -10.35 27.03 0.64
CA TRP A 350 -8.92 27.14 0.76
C TRP A 350 -8.29 25.76 0.58
N VAL A 351 -7.20 25.74 -0.16
CA VAL A 351 -6.33 24.58 -0.30
C VAL A 351 -5.10 24.86 0.53
N TYR A 352 -4.63 23.87 1.29
CA TYR A 352 -3.37 23.99 1.98
C TYR A 352 -2.23 23.43 1.13
N THR A 353 -1.06 24.03 1.25
CA THR A 353 0.21 23.41 0.88
C THR A 353 0.96 23.11 2.16
N GLY A 354 1.47 21.89 2.27
CA GLY A 354 2.16 21.42 3.45
C GLY A 354 3.12 20.28 3.18
N ARG A 355 3.60 19.67 4.25
CA ARG A 355 4.54 18.55 4.22
C ARG A 355 4.13 17.47 5.22
N PRO A 356 4.55 16.21 5.04
CA PRO A 356 4.36 15.16 6.05
C PRO A 356 4.93 15.57 7.41
N ASP A 357 4.31 15.08 8.49
CA ASP A 357 4.78 15.24 9.87
C ASP A 357 5.17 13.88 10.47
N PRO A 358 6.44 13.45 10.33
CA PRO A 358 6.86 12.11 10.76
C PRO A 358 6.61 11.84 12.26
N GLU A 359 6.69 12.87 13.11
CA GLU A 359 6.47 12.73 14.56
C GLU A 359 5.01 12.44 14.87
N LEU A 360 4.09 13.16 14.21
CA LEU A 360 2.66 12.90 14.38
C LEU A 360 2.21 11.66 13.62
N GLU A 361 2.82 11.33 12.48
CA GLU A 361 2.52 10.10 11.75
C GLU A 361 2.82 8.86 12.61
N GLU A 362 3.99 8.81 13.25
CA GLU A 362 4.35 7.72 14.17
C GLU A 362 3.33 7.55 15.31
N ARG A 363 2.70 8.65 15.74
CA ARG A 363 1.75 8.66 16.85
C ARG A 363 0.31 8.35 16.45
N PHE A 364 -0.10 8.75 15.25
CA PHE A 364 -1.52 8.75 14.86
C PHE A 364 -1.85 7.84 13.69
N VAL A 365 -0.97 7.62 12.71
CA VAL A 365 -1.29 6.78 11.55
C VAL A 365 -1.60 5.35 12.00
N GLY A 366 -2.68 4.78 11.45
CA GLY A 366 -3.18 3.46 11.84
C GLY A 366 -3.95 3.42 13.17
N THR A 367 -4.21 4.58 13.80
CA THR A 367 -5.06 4.69 14.99
C THR A 367 -6.49 5.09 14.63
N SER A 368 -7.45 4.67 15.47
CA SER A 368 -8.87 4.91 15.29
C SER A 368 -9.37 6.14 16.05
N LEU A 369 -10.03 7.03 15.32
CA LEU A 369 -10.79 8.19 15.78
C LEU A 369 -12.21 7.85 16.25
N ARG A 370 -12.58 6.56 16.40
CA ARG A 370 -13.94 6.16 16.80
C ARG A 370 -14.45 6.85 18.07
N GLU A 371 -13.61 7.00 19.10
CA GLU A 371 -13.97 7.72 20.32
C GLU A 371 -14.09 9.24 20.11
N VAL A 372 -13.31 9.81 19.18
CA VAL A 372 -13.44 11.23 18.81
C VAL A 372 -14.78 11.46 18.11
N ARG A 373 -15.17 10.54 17.21
CA ARG A 373 -16.47 10.56 16.54
C ARG A 373 -17.62 10.43 17.53
N GLU A 374 -17.55 9.49 18.46
CA GLU A 374 -18.58 9.27 19.49
C GLU A 374 -18.76 10.51 20.37
N ARG A 375 -17.67 11.12 20.86
CA ARG A 375 -17.71 12.39 21.62
C ARG A 375 -18.33 13.55 20.83
N ARG A 376 -18.31 13.49 19.49
CA ARG A 376 -18.89 14.47 18.58
C ARG A 376 -20.33 14.14 18.13
N GLY A 377 -21.00 13.20 18.80
CA GLY A 377 -22.38 12.81 18.47
C GLY A 377 -22.49 11.66 17.46
N GLY A 378 -21.40 10.90 17.27
CA GLY A 378 -21.41 9.63 16.55
C GLY A 378 -21.41 9.71 15.02
N LYS A 379 -21.33 10.92 14.43
CA LYS A 379 -21.29 11.10 12.98
C LYS A 379 -20.32 12.21 12.58
N TRP A 380 -19.59 11.98 11.49
CA TRP A 380 -18.80 13.02 10.83
C TRP A 380 -19.70 13.90 9.95
N ASN A 381 -19.41 15.19 9.91
CA ASN A 381 -20.03 16.10 8.94
C ASN A 381 -19.72 15.66 7.49
N PRO A 382 -20.63 15.90 6.53
CA PRO A 382 -20.42 15.54 5.13
C PRO A 382 -19.42 16.45 4.42
N THR A 383 -19.02 17.58 5.02
CA THR A 383 -18.06 18.51 4.45
C THR A 383 -16.61 18.02 4.53
N GLY A 384 -16.35 16.94 5.27
CA GLY A 384 -15.02 16.34 5.48
C GLY A 384 -14.06 17.15 6.35
N TRP A 385 -14.33 18.44 6.57
CA TRP A 385 -13.50 19.33 7.39
C TRP A 385 -13.97 19.36 8.86
N HIS A 386 -13.11 18.95 9.80
CA HIS A 386 -13.43 18.90 11.22
C HIS A 386 -12.34 19.59 12.06
N PRO A 387 -12.49 20.89 12.37
CA PRO A 387 -11.56 21.56 13.25
C PRO A 387 -11.63 21.00 14.68
N TYR A 388 -10.49 20.93 15.35
CA TYR A 388 -10.33 20.52 16.75
C TYR A 388 -9.63 21.63 17.54
N GLY A 389 -10.11 21.89 18.75
CA GLY A 389 -9.71 23.04 19.56
C GLY A 389 -10.36 24.36 19.14
N GLN A 390 -10.29 25.35 20.03
CA GLN A 390 -10.82 26.71 19.81
C GLN A 390 -9.68 27.65 19.40
N VAL A 391 -9.90 28.42 18.32
CA VAL A 391 -8.97 29.43 17.77
C VAL A 391 -9.45 30.82 18.13
#